data_AF-Q0AXH1-F1
#
_entry.id   AF-Q0AXH1-F1
#
_cell.length_a   1.000
_cell.length_b   1.000
_cell.length_c   1.000
_cell.angle_alpha   90.00
_cell.angle_beta   90.00
_cell.angle_gamma   90.00
#
_symmetry.space_group_name_H-M   'P 1'
#
loop_
_entity.id
_entity.type
_entity.pdbx_description
1 polymer ?
#
loop_
_entity_poly.entity_id
_entity_poly.type
_entity_poly.pdbx_seq_one_letter_code
_entity_poly.pdbx_strand_id
1 'polypeptide(L)'
;MNELLKTLYQDILQQVMVLESCKKELSIQILLTKEGSSRRLELILRFLSYDLDKHELLEHAAVLAMSNQADIILEDLQRLYAYTDGNDLIEQIRAEIKFLQRFVNTIKKSIKHPNSRTFYERRMIQEISKYVVEQARQYNAM
;
A
#
# COMPACT_ATOMS: atom_id res chain seq x y z
N MET A 1 -27.95 -7.36 6.14
CA MET A 1 -26.92 -6.56 5.43
C MET A 1 -27.59 -5.80 4.29
N ASN A 2 -27.46 -4.47 4.25
CA ASN A 2 -28.05 -3.60 3.23
C ASN A 2 -27.45 -3.91 1.84
N GLU A 3 -28.28 -4.11 0.81
CA GLU A 3 -27.82 -4.40 -0.56
C GLU A 3 -26.91 -3.30 -1.11
N LEU A 4 -27.18 -2.03 -0.78
CA LEU A 4 -26.32 -0.91 -1.16
C LEU A 4 -24.89 -1.04 -0.60
N LEU A 5 -24.77 -1.51 0.65
CA LEU A 5 -23.48 -1.68 1.31
C LEU A 5 -22.67 -2.82 0.69
N LYS A 6 -23.35 -3.90 0.26
CA LYS A 6 -22.71 -5.00 -0.47
C LYS A 6 -22.15 -4.53 -1.80
N THR A 7 -22.95 -3.80 -2.58
CA THR A 7 -22.51 -3.26 -3.88
C THR A 7 -21.30 -2.34 -3.70
N LEU A 8 -21.36 -1.41 -2.75
CA LEU A 8 -20.25 -0.51 -2.47
C LEU A 8 -18.98 -1.27 -2.05
N TYR A 9 -19.11 -2.30 -1.19
CA TYR A 9 -17.97 -3.12 -0.80
C TYR A 9 -17.39 -3.91 -1.99
N GLN A 10 -18.24 -4.46 -2.86
CA GLN A 10 -17.80 -5.12 -4.10
C GLN A 10 -17.07 -4.15 -5.03
N ASP A 11 -17.56 -2.92 -5.17
CA ASP A 11 -16.90 -1.87 -5.97
C ASP A 11 -15.52 -1.51 -5.40
N ILE A 12 -15.39 -1.45 -4.06
CA ILE A 12 -14.11 -1.25 -3.39
C ILE A 12 -13.16 -2.43 -3.67
N LEU A 13 -13.63 -3.66 -3.53
CA LEU A 13 -12.82 -4.85 -3.81
C LEU A 13 -12.36 -4.88 -5.27
N GLN A 14 -13.23 -4.50 -6.21
CA GLN A 14 -12.87 -4.40 -7.62
C GLN A 14 -11.78 -3.36 -7.86
N GLN A 15 -11.85 -2.19 -7.21
CA GLN A 15 -10.79 -1.18 -7.27
C GLN A 15 -9.47 -1.70 -6.68
N VAL A 16 -9.53 -2.40 -5.55
CA VAL A 16 -8.35 -3.03 -4.93
C VAL A 16 -7.73 -4.06 -5.88
N MET A 17 -8.52 -4.88 -6.57
CA MET A 17 -8.00 -5.83 -7.55
C MET A 17 -7.28 -5.15 -8.73
N VAL A 18 -7.79 -4.00 -9.19
CA VAL A 18 -7.13 -3.19 -10.22
C VAL A 18 -5.79 -2.66 -9.71
N LEU A 19 -5.75 -2.11 -8.50
CA LEU A 19 -4.51 -1.62 -7.88
C LEU A 19 -3.47 -2.74 -7.73
N GLU A 20 -3.89 -3.92 -7.27
CA GLU A 20 -3.03 -5.10 -7.13
C GLU A 20 -2.47 -5.59 -8.48
N SER A 21 -3.28 -5.54 -9.53
CA SER A 21 -2.83 -5.85 -10.90
C SER A 21 -1.77 -4.86 -11.39
N CYS A 22 -2.00 -3.56 -11.16
CA CYS A 22 -1.02 -2.53 -11.50
C CYS A 22 0.28 -2.67 -10.67
N LYS A 23 0.19 -3.03 -9.38
CA LYS A 23 1.36 -3.34 -8.55
C LYS A 23 2.13 -4.55 -9.09
N LYS A 24 1.44 -5.59 -9.56
CA LYS A 24 2.07 -6.76 -10.18
C LYS A 24 2.85 -6.37 -11.43
N GLU A 25 2.28 -5.55 -12.31
CA GLU A 25 3.00 -5.04 -13.49
C GLU A 25 4.21 -4.16 -13.11
N LEU A 26 4.06 -3.27 -12.12
CA LEU A 26 5.16 -2.45 -11.64
C LEU A 26 6.27 -3.29 -11.01
N SER A 27 5.94 -4.40 -10.33
CA SER A 27 6.93 -5.27 -9.69
C SER A 27 7.95 -5.78 -10.70
N ILE A 28 7.49 -6.21 -11.88
CA ILE A 28 8.35 -6.66 -12.98
C ILE A 28 9.27 -5.53 -13.45
N GLN A 29 8.70 -4.33 -13.67
CA GLN A 29 9.47 -3.17 -14.10
C GLN A 29 10.53 -2.76 -13.07
N ILE A 30 10.21 -2.83 -11.77
CA ILE A 30 11.15 -2.51 -10.68
C ILE A 30 12.34 -3.47 -10.69
N LEU A 31 12.10 -4.76 -10.89
CA LEU A 31 13.15 -5.79 -10.91
C LEU A 31 14.06 -5.66 -12.14
N LEU A 32 13.51 -5.28 -13.29
CA LEU A 32 14.28 -5.09 -14.54
C LEU A 32 15.02 -3.75 -14.61
N THR A 33 14.58 -2.75 -13.85
CA THR A 33 15.20 -1.41 -13.90
C THR A 33 16.47 -1.36 -13.05
N LYS A 34 17.54 -0.75 -13.58
CA LYS A 34 18.83 -0.60 -12.88
C LYS A 34 18.67 0.01 -11.47
N GLU A 35 19.34 -0.60 -10.50
CA GLU A 35 19.38 -0.12 -9.12
C GLU A 35 19.94 1.32 -9.02
N GLY A 36 19.36 2.12 -8.12
CA GLY A 36 19.79 3.51 -7.89
C GLY A 36 19.39 4.51 -8.97
N SER A 37 18.78 4.07 -10.09
CA SER A 37 18.31 4.98 -11.12
C SER A 37 17.10 5.80 -10.66
N SER A 38 17.00 7.05 -11.12
CA SER A 38 15.83 7.91 -10.87
C SER A 38 14.54 7.24 -11.33
N ARG A 39 14.59 6.52 -12.46
CA ARG A 39 13.46 5.77 -12.98
C ARG A 39 12.98 4.69 -12.02
N ARG A 40 13.89 3.94 -11.39
CA ARG A 40 13.51 2.93 -10.39
C ARG A 40 12.83 3.55 -9.17
N LEU A 41 13.30 4.72 -8.73
CA LEU A 41 12.66 5.46 -7.64
C LEU A 41 11.25 5.94 -8.00
N GLU A 42 11.00 6.36 -9.24
CA GLU A 42 9.65 6.68 -9.72
C GLU A 42 8.72 5.46 -9.72
N LEU A 43 9.22 4.30 -10.14
CA LEU A 43 8.46 3.05 -10.10
C LEU A 43 8.13 2.63 -8.66
N ILE A 44 9.12 2.73 -7.75
CA ILE A 44 8.94 2.49 -6.32
C ILE A 44 7.89 3.44 -5.73
N LEU A 45 7.94 4.73 -6.08
CA LEU A 45 6.96 5.70 -5.63
C LEU A 45 5.54 5.30 -6.06
N ARG A 46 5.36 4.95 -7.34
CA ARG A 46 4.06 4.50 -7.87
C ARG A 46 3.57 3.23 -7.19
N PHE A 47 4.46 2.26 -6.98
CA PHE A 47 4.12 1.01 -6.30
C PHE A 47 3.61 1.27 -4.87
N LEU A 48 4.30 2.14 -4.11
CA LEU A 48 3.89 2.54 -2.77
C LEU A 48 2.59 3.36 -2.77
N SER A 49 2.38 4.19 -3.79
CA SER A 49 1.12 4.95 -3.93
C SER A 49 -0.08 4.02 -4.16
N TYR A 50 0.03 3.00 -5.01
CA TYR A 50 -1.06 2.04 -5.17
C TYR A 50 -1.31 1.21 -3.91
N ASP A 51 -0.26 0.90 -3.16
CA ASP A 51 -0.43 0.22 -1.87
C ASP A 51 -1.17 1.11 -0.87
N LEU A 52 -0.79 2.40 -0.80
CA LEU A 52 -1.48 3.39 0.03
C LEU A 52 -2.95 3.54 -0.36
N ASP A 53 -3.24 3.74 -1.65
CA ASP A 53 -4.61 3.89 -2.16
C ASP A 53 -5.47 2.66 -1.79
N LYS A 54 -4.90 1.46 -1.87
CA LYS A 54 -5.57 0.22 -1.43
C LYS A 54 -5.94 0.29 0.05
N HIS A 55 -4.99 0.66 0.93
CA HIS A 55 -5.26 0.71 2.36
C HIS A 55 -6.28 1.80 2.72
N GLU A 56 -6.27 2.95 2.04
CA GLU A 56 -7.28 4.00 2.19
C GLU A 56 -8.68 3.55 1.76
N LEU A 57 -8.79 2.80 0.65
CA LEU A 57 -10.04 2.17 0.22
C LEU A 57 -10.57 1.16 1.25
N LEU A 58 -9.69 0.35 1.84
CA LEU A 58 -10.04 -0.64 2.86
C LEU A 58 -10.40 0.01 4.20
N GLU A 59 -9.78 1.13 4.57
CA GLU A 59 -10.22 1.93 5.73
C GLU A 59 -11.64 2.45 5.52
N HIS A 60 -11.93 2.98 4.33
CA HIS A 60 -13.27 3.46 4.01
C HIS A 60 -14.31 2.34 4.12
N ALA A 61 -14.00 1.14 3.60
CA ALA A 61 -14.84 -0.04 3.77
C ALA A 61 -15.03 -0.40 5.25
N ALA A 62 -13.96 -0.41 6.05
CA ALA A 62 -14.03 -0.72 7.48
C ALA A 62 -14.92 0.26 8.26
N VAL A 63 -14.75 1.56 8.04
CA VAL A 63 -15.55 2.61 8.69
C VAL A 63 -17.04 2.48 8.33
N LEU A 64 -17.34 2.23 7.05
CA LEU A 64 -18.73 2.02 6.61
C LEU A 64 -19.33 0.75 7.20
N ALA A 65 -18.57 -0.35 7.22
CA ALA A 65 -19.00 -1.62 7.79
C ALA A 65 -19.28 -1.51 9.29
N MET A 66 -18.39 -0.84 10.04
CA MET A 66 -18.59 -0.57 11.47
C MET A 66 -19.83 0.29 11.72
N SER A 67 -20.02 1.36 10.94
CA SER A 67 -21.18 2.26 11.09
C SER A 67 -22.52 1.56 10.79
N ASN A 68 -22.50 0.53 9.95
CA ASN A 68 -23.70 -0.22 9.54
C ASN A 68 -23.81 -1.60 10.22
N GLN A 69 -22.97 -1.91 11.20
CA GLN A 69 -22.93 -3.20 11.90
C GLN A 69 -22.86 -4.40 10.93
N ALA A 70 -22.01 -4.28 9.92
CA ALA A 70 -21.84 -5.29 8.88
C ALA A 70 -20.71 -6.25 9.22
N ASP A 71 -20.95 -7.12 10.20
CA ASP A 71 -19.94 -8.00 10.80
C ASP A 71 -19.18 -8.86 9.78
N ILE A 72 -19.85 -9.38 8.76
CA ILE A 72 -19.21 -10.19 7.70
C ILE A 72 -18.11 -9.40 6.97
N ILE A 73 -18.31 -8.11 6.68
CA ILE A 73 -17.30 -7.28 6.03
C ILE A 73 -16.14 -7.02 7.00
N LEU A 74 -16.45 -6.78 8.28
CA LEU A 74 -15.42 -6.58 9.30
C LEU A 74 -14.57 -7.84 9.50
N GLU A 75 -15.18 -9.03 9.52
CA GLU A 75 -14.48 -10.31 9.60
C GLU A 75 -13.56 -10.53 8.39
N ASP A 76 -14.05 -10.24 7.17
CA ASP A 76 -13.25 -10.36 5.95
C ASP A 76 -12.03 -9.43 5.99
N LEU A 77 -12.22 -8.18 6.43
CA LEU A 77 -11.12 -7.23 6.59
C LEU A 77 -10.17 -7.64 7.74
N GLN A 78 -10.68 -8.15 8.86
CA GLN A 78 -9.83 -8.69 9.94
C GLN A 78 -8.94 -9.82 9.45
N ARG A 79 -9.45 -10.73 8.62
CA ARG A 79 -8.62 -11.79 8.02
C ARG A 79 -7.52 -11.21 7.12
N LEU A 80 -7.82 -10.15 6.38
CA LEU A 80 -6.85 -9.49 5.51
C LEU A 80 -5.71 -8.83 6.31
N TYR A 81 -6.01 -8.27 7.49
CA TYR A 81 -5.02 -7.60 8.36
C TYR A 81 -4.53 -8.48 9.52
N ALA A 82 -4.83 -9.78 9.53
CA ALA A 82 -4.51 -10.70 10.62
C ALA A 82 -3.00 -10.85 10.92
N TYR A 83 -2.14 -10.39 10.01
CA TYR A 83 -0.68 -10.37 10.20
C TYR A 83 -0.18 -9.20 11.05
N THR A 84 -1.05 -8.24 11.39
CA THR A 84 -0.68 -7.06 12.18
C THR A 84 -1.03 -7.26 13.66
N ASP A 85 -0.10 -6.93 14.56
CA ASP A 85 -0.35 -6.97 16.01
C ASP A 85 -1.30 -5.84 16.41
N GLY A 86 -2.45 -6.18 17.02
CA GLY A 86 -3.43 -5.21 17.50
C GLY A 86 -4.82 -5.80 17.69
N ASN A 87 -5.66 -5.15 18.51
CA ASN A 87 -7.04 -5.58 18.74
C ASN A 87 -8.07 -4.80 17.91
N ASP A 88 -7.70 -3.66 17.33
CA ASP A 88 -8.61 -2.79 16.57
C ASP A 88 -8.21 -2.74 15.09
N LEU A 89 -9.09 -3.26 14.24
CA LEU A 89 -8.95 -3.29 12.78
C LEU A 89 -8.71 -1.89 12.19
N ILE A 90 -9.44 -0.88 12.64
CA ILE A 90 -9.32 0.48 12.08
C ILE A 90 -7.96 1.07 12.44
N GLU A 91 -7.49 0.83 13.66
CA GLU A 91 -6.17 1.29 14.08
C GLU A 91 -5.05 0.59 13.30
N GLN A 92 -5.18 -0.71 13.02
CA GLN A 92 -4.26 -1.47 12.17
C GLN A 92 -4.18 -0.87 10.75
N ILE A 93 -5.34 -0.68 10.10
CA ILE A 93 -5.38 -0.10 8.76
C ILE A 93 -4.75 1.30 8.75
N ARG A 94 -5.07 2.13 9.74
CA ARG A 94 -4.51 3.49 9.85
C ARG A 94 -3.02 3.50 10.14
N ALA A 95 -2.50 2.51 10.86
CA ALA A 95 -1.07 2.36 11.09
C ALA A 95 -0.34 2.08 9.77
N GLU A 96 -0.87 1.17 8.94
CA GLU A 96 -0.34 0.87 7.61
C GLU A 96 -0.38 2.10 6.68
N ILE A 97 -1.51 2.82 6.65
CA ILE A 97 -1.65 4.08 5.90
C ILE A 97 -0.56 5.08 6.31
N LYS A 98 -0.39 5.32 7.62
CA LYS A 98 0.63 6.25 8.13
C LYS A 98 2.05 5.82 7.78
N PHE A 99 2.32 4.52 7.84
CA PHE A 99 3.61 3.95 7.49
C PHE A 99 3.92 4.17 5.99
N LEU A 100 3.00 3.83 5.11
CA LEU A 100 3.14 4.01 3.67
C LEU A 100 3.21 5.49 3.27
N GLN A 101 2.42 6.37 3.89
CA GLN A 101 2.51 7.82 3.69
C GLN A 101 3.91 8.36 3.99
N ARG A 102 4.56 7.88 5.06
CA ARG A 102 5.95 8.25 5.37
C ARG A 102 6.91 7.80 4.27
N PHE A 103 6.74 6.60 3.74
CA PHE A 103 7.57 6.09 2.64
C PHE A 103 7.37 6.90 1.36
N VAL A 104 6.12 7.11 0.95
CA VAL A 104 5.74 7.93 -0.22
C VAL A 104 6.34 9.33 -0.11
N ASN A 105 6.18 10.00 1.04
CA ASN A 105 6.70 11.34 1.26
C ASN A 105 8.24 11.39 1.20
N THR A 106 8.90 10.38 1.77
CA THR A 106 10.37 10.27 1.75
C THR A 106 10.88 10.11 0.32
N ILE A 107 10.30 9.19 -0.47
CA ILE A 107 10.68 8.97 -1.86
C ILE A 107 10.35 10.19 -2.72
N LYS A 108 9.16 10.78 -2.57
CA LYS A 108 8.72 11.98 -3.31
C LYS A 108 9.65 13.16 -3.07
N LYS A 109 10.04 13.42 -1.81
CA LYS A 109 11.03 14.45 -1.46
C LYS A 109 12.37 14.16 -2.13
N SER A 110 12.79 12.90 -2.13
CA SER A 110 14.07 12.49 -2.72
C SER A 110 14.12 12.72 -4.23
N ILE A 111 13.02 12.45 -4.95
CA ILE A 111 12.91 12.68 -6.39
C ILE A 111 12.91 14.19 -6.68
N LYS A 112 12.14 14.97 -5.92
CA LYS A 112 12.01 16.42 -6.12
C LYS A 112 13.31 17.18 -5.80
N HIS A 113 14.06 16.73 -4.80
CA HIS A 113 15.27 17.39 -4.34
C HIS A 113 16.43 16.40 -4.15
N PRO A 114 17.06 15.94 -5.25
CA PRO A 114 18.08 14.89 -5.18
C PRO A 114 19.35 15.31 -4.43
N ASN A 115 19.72 16.59 -4.48
CA ASN A 115 20.98 17.10 -3.94
C ASN A 115 20.89 17.59 -2.48
N SER A 116 19.68 17.70 -1.90
CA SER A 116 19.49 18.19 -0.53
C SER A 116 19.30 17.07 0.50
N ARG A 117 19.59 15.82 0.13
CA ARG A 117 19.35 14.64 0.99
C ARG A 117 20.42 14.53 2.08
N THR A 118 19.98 14.49 3.32
CA THR A 118 20.82 14.11 4.46
C THR A 118 21.28 12.65 4.33
N PHE A 119 22.31 12.28 5.10
CA PHE A 119 22.79 10.90 5.17
C PHE A 119 21.67 9.93 5.61
N TYR A 120 20.88 10.34 6.62
CA TYR A 120 19.76 9.55 7.13
C TYR A 120 18.68 9.31 6.06
N GLU A 121 18.31 10.33 5.29
CA GLU A 121 17.34 10.18 4.21
C GLU A 121 17.83 9.23 3.12
N ARG A 122 19.13 9.29 2.76
CA ARG A 122 19.72 8.34 1.80
C ARG A 122 19.63 6.90 2.31
N ARG A 123 19.94 6.67 3.59
CA ARG A 123 19.81 5.35 4.23
C ARG A 123 18.34 4.88 4.21
N MET A 124 17.40 5.74 4.59
CA MET A 124 15.97 5.42 4.58
C MET A 124 15.47 5.05 3.18
N ILE A 125 15.85 5.80 2.14
CA ILE A 125 15.49 5.49 0.75
C ILE A 125 16.00 4.11 0.33
N GLN A 126 17.21 3.74 0.74
CA GLN A 126 17.76 2.40 0.45
C GLN A 126 16.94 1.30 1.13
N GLU A 127 16.59 1.46 2.41
CA GLU A 127 15.78 0.47 3.12
C GLU A 127 14.35 0.37 2.56
N ILE A 128 13.73 1.49 2.20
CA ILE A 128 12.45 1.50 1.48
C ILE A 128 12.58 0.78 0.13
N SER A 129 13.66 1.03 -0.60
CA SER A 129 13.90 0.39 -1.90
C SER A 129 14.06 -1.12 -1.76
N LYS A 130 14.79 -1.59 -0.73
CA LYS A 130 14.93 -3.02 -0.42
C LYS A 130 13.58 -3.64 -0.07
N TYR A 131 12.81 -3.00 0.80
CA TYR A 131 11.47 -3.45 1.17
C TYR A 131 10.57 -3.65 -0.06
N VAL A 132 10.50 -2.65 -0.95
CA VAL A 132 9.68 -2.75 -2.18
C VAL A 132 10.22 -3.82 -3.13
N VAL A 133 11.54 -4.03 -3.20
CA VAL A 133 12.13 -5.07 -4.05
C VAL A 133 11.82 -6.46 -3.53
N GLU A 134 11.85 -6.68 -2.22
CA GLU A 134 11.43 -7.97 -1.64
C GLU A 134 9.95 -8.25 -1.91
N GLN A 135 9.08 -7.24 -1.75
CA GLN A 135 7.69 -7.40 -2.17
C GLN A 135 7.57 -7.70 -3.65
N ALA A 136 8.29 -6.98 -4.51
CA ALA A 136 8.26 -7.22 -5.96
C ALA A 136 8.68 -8.65 -6.30
N ARG A 137 9.65 -9.24 -5.59
CA ARG A 137 10.01 -10.65 -5.75
C ARG A 137 8.86 -11.58 -5.35
N GLN A 138 8.17 -11.30 -4.25
CA GLN A 138 7.01 -12.09 -3.82
C GLN A 138 5.89 -12.10 -4.86
N TYR A 139 5.57 -10.95 -5.47
CA TYR A 139 4.57 -10.85 -6.57
C TYR A 139 4.91 -11.70 -7.81
N ASN A 140 6.19 -12.03 -8.01
CA ASN A 140 6.67 -12.82 -9.15
C ASN A 140 7.01 -14.27 -8.79
N ALA A 141 7.01 -14.61 -7.50
CA ALA A 141 7.17 -15.97 -7.01
C ALA A 141 5.83 -16.73 -6.94
N MET A 142 4.71 -16.00 -6.91
CA MET A 142 3.33 -16.49 -6.98
C MET A 142 2.79 -16.48 -8.41
#